data_AF-A0A6P0VWA1-F1
#
_entry.id   AF-A0A6P0VWA1-F1
#
_cell.length_a   1.000
_cell.length_b   1.000
_cell.length_c   1.000
_cell.angle_alpha   90.00
_cell.angle_beta   90.00
_cell.angle_gamma   90.00
#
_symmetry.space_group_name_H-M   'P 1'
#
loop_
_entity.id
_entity.type
_entity.pdbx_description
1 polymer ?
#
loop_
_entity_poly.entity_id
_entity_poly.type
_entity_poly.pdbx_seq_one_letter_code
_entity_poly.pdbx_strand_id
1 'polypeptide(L)'
;MGRIPIFINTDCTLPYDFLIDWKEYCVWIEESEIDQASSKLIDFHNSLSEKDFINLQYKCREIWLKWLSPEGFFSNFYHHLPQFKIKQG
;
A
#
# COMPACT_ATOMS: atom_id res chain seq x y z
N MET A 1 -0.49 -0.12 -16.41
CA MET A 1 0.02 -0.87 -15.22
C MET A 1 0.32 0.13 -14.11
N GLY A 2 0.28 -0.28 -12.85
CA GLY A 2 0.57 0.59 -11.71
C GLY A 2 2.08 0.77 -11.52
N ARG A 3 2.49 1.84 -10.84
CA ARG A 3 3.88 2.01 -10.38
C ARG A 3 4.02 1.36 -9.02
N ILE A 4 5.14 0.69 -8.79
CA ILE A 4 5.53 0.20 -7.47
C ILE A 4 6.14 1.40 -6.73
N PRO A 5 5.51 1.89 -5.67
CA PRO A 5 6.03 3.04 -4.91
C PRO A 5 7.25 2.66 -4.08
N ILE A 6 8.09 3.66 -3.82
CA ILE A 6 9.09 3.62 -2.76
C ILE A 6 8.50 4.42 -1.59
N PHE A 7 8.50 3.83 -0.40
CA PHE A 7 7.94 4.46 0.79
C PHE A 7 9.00 4.55 1.88
N ILE A 8 9.22 5.77 2.37
CA ILE A 8 10.08 6.05 3.52
C ILE A 8 9.16 6.24 4.72
N ASN A 9 9.21 5.29 5.66
CA ASN A 9 8.42 5.33 6.87
C ASN A 9 9.03 6.32 7.88
N THR A 10 8.43 7.50 7.96
CA THR A 10 8.77 8.58 8.91
C THR A 10 7.72 8.67 10.03
N ASP A 11 7.19 7.52 10.46
CA ASP A 11 6.05 7.40 11.39
C ASP A 11 4.73 7.97 10.80
N CYS A 12 4.48 7.64 9.52
CA CYS A 12 3.28 8.07 8.79
C CYS A 12 2.16 7.02 8.84
N THR A 13 0.92 7.45 9.10
CA THR A 13 -0.27 6.62 8.92
C THR A 13 -0.65 6.56 7.43
N LEU A 14 -0.76 5.36 6.87
CA LEU A 14 -1.18 5.17 5.48
C LEU A 14 -2.70 4.97 5.37
N PRO A 15 -3.33 5.37 4.26
CA PRO A 15 -4.74 5.09 4.03
C PRO A 15 -5.04 3.60 4.15
N TYR A 16 -6.07 3.25 4.92
CA TYR A 16 -6.51 1.87 5.11
C TYR A 16 -5.40 0.93 5.62
N ASP A 17 -4.44 1.41 6.41
CA ASP A 17 -3.40 0.59 7.06
C ASP A 17 -3.95 -0.56 7.93
N PHE A 18 -5.18 -0.43 8.42
CA PHE A 18 -5.92 -1.48 9.11
C PHE A 18 -6.45 -2.60 8.18
N LEU A 19 -6.37 -2.45 6.85
CA LEU A 19 -6.80 -3.44 5.84
C LEU A 19 -5.70 -3.82 4.85
N ILE A 20 -4.81 -2.89 4.51
CA ILE A 20 -3.80 -3.06 3.46
C ILE A 20 -2.43 -3.24 4.11
N ASP A 21 -1.80 -4.40 3.87
CA ASP A 21 -0.39 -4.59 4.20
C ASP A 21 0.49 -3.92 3.14
N TRP A 22 0.83 -2.66 3.38
CA TRP A 22 1.61 -1.85 2.46
C TRP A 22 3.03 -2.38 2.18
N LYS A 23 3.58 -3.23 3.05
CA LYS A 23 4.90 -3.84 2.83
C LYS A 23 4.89 -4.85 1.67
N GLU A 24 3.71 -5.34 1.27
CA GLU A 24 3.57 -6.19 0.09
C GLU A 24 3.58 -5.41 -1.25
N TYR A 25 3.33 -4.09 -1.21
CA TYR A 25 3.11 -3.27 -2.42
C TYR A 25 4.21 -2.24 -2.68
N CYS A 26 5.00 -1.91 -1.67
CA CYS A 26 5.99 -0.83 -1.70
C CYS A 26 7.40 -1.38 -1.47
N VAL A 27 8.39 -0.67 -2.01
CA VAL A 27 9.74 -0.74 -1.44
C VAL A 27 9.70 0.00 -0.12
N TRP A 28 9.64 -0.74 0.99
CA TRP A 28 9.50 -0.19 2.33
C TRP A 28 10.87 0.07 2.95
N ILE A 29 11.11 1.30 3.39
CA ILE A 29 12.36 1.75 4.00
C ILE A 29 12.02 2.48 5.29
N GLU A 30 12.58 2.06 6.43
CA GLU A 30 12.45 2.84 7.66
C GLU A 30 13.30 4.11 7.57
N GLU A 31 12.86 5.23 8.16
CA GLU A 31 13.60 6.49 8.13
C GLU A 31 15.05 6.34 8.63
N SER A 32 15.27 5.53 9.67
CA SER A 32 16.60 5.22 10.19
C SER A 32 17.52 4.48 9.21
N GLU A 33 16.97 3.96 8.12
CA GLU A 33 17.67 3.18 7.09
C GLU A 33 17.77 3.95 5.76
N ILE A 34 17.46 5.25 5.74
CA ILE A 34 17.42 6.04 4.50
C ILE A 34 18.76 6.04 3.73
N ASP A 35 19.89 5.98 4.44
CA ASP A 35 21.22 5.85 3.84
C ASP A 35 21.40 4.53 3.05
N GLN A 36 20.57 3.53 3.34
CA GLN A 36 20.53 2.23 2.67
C GLN A 36 19.40 2.14 1.62
N ALA A 37 18.72 3.26 1.32
CA ALA A 37 17.57 3.26 0.40
C ALA A 37 17.91 2.67 -0.97
N SER A 38 19.08 3.02 -1.52
CA SER A 38 19.53 2.50 -2.82
C SER A 38 19.76 0.99 -2.81
N SER A 39 20.40 0.44 -1.77
CA SER A 39 20.62 -1.02 -1.68
C SER A 39 19.30 -1.76 -1.50
N LYS A 40 18.41 -1.27 -0.63
CA LYS A 40 17.08 -1.87 -0.43
C LYS A 40 16.24 -1.85 -1.71
N LEU A 41 16.32 -0.79 -2.50
CA LEU A 41 15.65 -0.71 -3.81
C LEU A 41 16.18 -1.77 -4.78
N ILE A 42 17.50 -1.92 -4.86
CA ILE A 42 18.16 -2.92 -5.72
C ILE A 42 17.78 -4.33 -5.26
N ASP A 43 17.90 -4.62 -3.96
CA ASP A 43 17.59 -5.93 -3.38
C ASP A 43 16.13 -6.32 -3.59
N PHE A 44 15.21 -5.37 -3.42
CA PHE A 44 13.79 -5.57 -3.70
C PHE A 44 13.57 -6.00 -5.15
N HIS A 45 14.11 -5.25 -6.12
CA HIS A 45 13.94 -5.60 -7.53
C HIS A 45 14.63 -6.91 -7.92
N ASN A 46 15.80 -7.20 -7.35
CA ASN A 46 16.51 -8.46 -7.57
C ASN A 46 15.78 -9.68 -6.98
N SER A 47 14.93 -9.47 -5.97
CA SER A 47 14.12 -10.55 -5.37
C SER A 47 12.93 -10.97 -6.24
N LEU A 48 12.53 -10.15 -7.22
CA LEU A 48 11.37 -10.38 -8.08
C LEU A 48 11.78 -11.02 -9.40
N SER A 49 11.03 -12.03 -9.83
CA SER A 49 11.05 -12.42 -11.24
C SER A 49 10.37 -11.35 -12.11
N GLU A 50 10.62 -11.36 -13.41
CA GLU A 50 9.92 -10.46 -14.35
C GLU A 50 8.39 -10.60 -14.25
N LYS A 51 7.91 -11.84 -14.10
CA LYS A 51 6.48 -12.13 -13.93
C LYS A 51 5.96 -11.54 -12.61
N ASP A 52 6.70 -11.68 -11.51
CA ASP A 52 6.30 -11.16 -10.21
C ASP A 52 6.29 -9.63 -10.20
N PHE A 53 7.26 -9.00 -10.86
CA PHE A 53 7.29 -7.56 -11.05
C PHE A 53 6.07 -7.05 -11.81
N ILE A 54 5.72 -7.67 -12.94
CA ILE A 54 4.53 -7.34 -13.73
C ILE A 54 3.25 -7.55 -12.89
N ASN A 55 3.16 -8.66 -12.16
CA ASN A 55 2.02 -8.95 -11.30
C ASN A 55 1.88 -7.90 -10.19
N LEU A 56 2.99 -7.49 -9.57
CA LEU A 56 3.00 -6.47 -8.54
C LEU A 56 2.53 -5.12 -9.09
N GLN A 57 2.92 -4.74 -10.32
CA GLN A 57 2.40 -3.55 -10.96
C GLN A 57 0.89 -3.61 -11.22
N TYR A 58 0.32 -4.77 -11.55
CA TYR A 58 -1.13 -4.94 -11.64
C TYR A 58 -1.80 -4.79 -10.28
N LYS A 59 -1.25 -5.43 -9.25
CA LYS A 59 -1.72 -5.31 -7.86
C LYS A 59 -1.72 -3.86 -7.37
N CYS A 60 -0.64 -3.09 -7.60
CA CYS A 60 -0.57 -1.67 -7.26
C CYS A 60 -1.67 -0.85 -8.00
N ARG A 61 -1.94 -1.16 -9.28
CA ARG A 61 -3.01 -0.50 -10.02
C ARG A 61 -4.39 -0.83 -9.46
N GLU A 62 -4.60 -2.09 -9.08
CA GLU A 62 -5.85 -2.55 -8.50
C GLU A 62 -6.13 -1.86 -7.16
N ILE A 63 -5.12 -1.77 -6.28
CA ILE A 63 -5.26 -1.01 -5.03
C ILE A 63 -5.61 0.44 -5.29
N TRP A 64 -4.93 1.10 -6.25
CA TRP A 64 -5.24 2.48 -6.58
C TRP A 64 -6.70 2.63 -7.03
N LEU A 65 -7.17 1.79 -7.95
CA LEU A 65 -8.55 1.86 -8.45
C LEU A 65 -9.59 1.57 -7.36
N LYS A 66 -9.32 0.59 -6.50
CA LYS A 66 -10.28 0.15 -5.49
C LYS A 66 -10.34 1.07 -4.28
N TRP A 67 -9.21 1.62 -3.84
CA TRP A 67 -9.11 2.27 -2.53
C TRP A 67 -8.64 3.72 -2.57
N LEU A 68 -7.73 4.08 -3.49
CA LEU A 68 -6.99 5.34 -3.42
C LEU A 68 -7.41 6.38 -4.47
N SER A 69 -8.08 5.97 -5.55
CA SER A 69 -8.68 6.90 -6.51
C SER A 69 -9.86 7.61 -5.83
N PRO A 70 -10.29 8.78 -6.33
CA PRO A 70 -11.49 9.45 -5.82
C PRO A 70 -12.69 8.50 -5.75
N GLU A 71 -12.95 7.74 -6.82
CA GLU A 71 -14.04 6.78 -6.89
C GLU A 71 -13.85 5.63 -5.90
N GLY A 72 -12.63 5.08 -5.80
CA GLY A 72 -12.29 4.01 -4.87
C GLY A 72 -12.45 4.43 -3.41
N PHE A 73 -11.97 5.63 -3.07
CA PHE A 73 -12.11 6.22 -1.74
C PHE A 73 -13.59 6.39 -1.36
N PHE A 74 -14.39 7.04 -2.20
CA PHE A 74 -15.82 7.26 -1.88
C PHE A 74 -16.63 5.97 -1.84
N SER A 75 -16.27 4.99 -2.69
CA SER A 75 -16.91 3.67 -2.67
C SER A 75 -16.61 2.89 -1.38
N ASN A 76 -15.49 3.18 -0.71
CA ASN A 76 -15.07 2.52 0.52
C ASN A 76 -15.14 3.41 1.77
N PHE A 77 -15.70 4.62 1.64
CA PHE A 77 -15.75 5.60 2.73
C PHE A 77 -16.44 5.08 3.99
N TYR A 78 -17.41 4.17 3.83
CA TYR A 78 -18.13 3.56 4.94
C TYR A 78 -17.22 2.80 5.92
N HIS A 79 -16.02 2.36 5.51
CA HIS A 79 -15.03 1.76 6.40
C HIS A 79 -14.50 2.71 7.48
N HIS A 80 -14.63 4.03 7.28
CA HIS A 80 -14.26 5.04 8.27
C HIS A 80 -15.39 5.40 9.24
N LEU A 81 -16.60 4.88 9.02
CA LEU A 81 -17.75 5.18 9.87
C LEU A 81 -17.82 4.19 11.03
N PRO A 82 -18.22 4.63 12.24
CA PRO A 82 -18.46 3.73 13.35
C PRO A 82 -19.56 2.73 12.99
N GLN A 83 -19.34 1.44 13.27
CA GLN A 83 -20.42 0.47 13.17
C GLN A 83 -21.46 0.76 14.25
N PHE A 84 -22.60 1.32 13.86
CA PHE A 84 -23.74 1.47 14.76
C PHE A 84 -24.27 0.07 15.10
N LYS A 85 -23.89 -0.47 16.26
CA LYS A 85 -24.59 -1.61 16.84
C LYS A 85 -25.98 -1.14 17.24
N ILE A 86 -26.99 -1.46 16.43
CA ILE A 86 -28.38 -1.31 16.83
C ILE A 86 -28.55 -2.20 18.07
N LYS A 87 -28.75 -1.59 19.24
CA LYS A 87 -29.18 -2.32 20.44
C LYS A 87 -30.52 -2.97 20.09
N GLN A 88 -30.53 -4.28 19.93
CA GLN A 88 -31.78 -5.03 20.00
C GLN A 88 -32.31 -4.88 21.43
N GLY A 89 -33.45 -4.21 21.56
CA GLY A 89 -34.19 -4.08 22.82
C GLY A 89 -34.98 -5.34 23.14
#